data_AF-A0A6P0Q0F3-F1
#
_entry.id   AF-A0A6P0Q0F3-F1
#
_cell.length_a   1.000
_cell.length_b   1.000
_cell.length_c   1.000
_cell.angle_alpha   90.00
_cell.angle_beta   90.00
_cell.angle_gamma   90.00
#
_symmetry.space_group_name_H-M   'P 1'
#
loop_
_entity.id
_entity.type
_entity.pdbx_description
1 polymer ?
#
loop_
_entity_poly.entity_id
_entity_poly.type
_entity_poly.pdbx_seq_one_letter_code
_entity_poly.pdbx_strand_id
1 'polypeptide(L)'
;GSVVCYEALCQHPEWSVEVFVTLGSPLGIKGLIFDRLEPSPVSNLGSWPGSVKQWINIADAGDIVALEKELNPLFDGLVEDKLIYNGSDAHNASNYFTASETGEAIKLGLMDE
;
A
#
# COMPACT_ATOMS: atom_id res chain seq x y z
N GLY A 1 2.00 3.99 9.15
CA GLY A 1 0.58 3.79 8.81
C GLY A 1 0.40 2.48 8.08
N SER A 2 0.87 2.40 6.83
CA SER A 2 0.70 1.21 5.99
C SER A 2 1.26 -0.08 6.58
N VAL A 3 2.44 -0.06 7.21
CA VAL A 3 3.02 -1.24 7.89
C VAL A 3 2.06 -1.79 8.95
N VAL A 4 1.68 -0.97 9.92
CA VAL A 4 0.76 -1.38 11.00
C VAL A 4 -0.58 -1.86 10.45
N CYS A 5 -1.12 -1.20 9.42
CA CYS A 5 -2.38 -1.60 8.81
C CYS A 5 -2.25 -2.95 8.08
N TYR A 6 -1.19 -3.16 7.31
CA TYR A 6 -0.90 -4.41 6.63
C TYR A 6 -0.81 -5.58 7.61
N GLU A 7 0.01 -5.44 8.66
CA GLU A 7 0.20 -6.52 9.65
C GLU A 7 -1.09 -6.81 10.43
N ALA A 8 -1.87 -5.78 10.75
CA ALA A 8 -3.19 -5.96 11.36
C ALA A 8 -4.16 -6.73 10.45
N LEU A 9 -4.20 -6.39 9.16
CA LEU A 9 -5.05 -7.10 8.19
C LEU A 9 -4.61 -8.56 7.99
N CYS A 10 -3.30 -8.82 8.00
CA CYS A 10 -2.79 -10.20 7.96
C CYS A 10 -3.20 -11.01 9.21
N GLN A 11 -3.22 -10.37 10.40
CA GLN A 11 -3.60 -11.02 11.65
C GLN A 11 -5.12 -11.16 11.84
N HIS A 12 -5.92 -10.37 11.11
CA HIS A 12 -7.38 -10.33 11.20
C HIS A 12 -8.05 -10.64 9.85
N PRO A 13 -7.89 -11.87 9.31
CA PRO A 13 -8.50 -12.25 8.04
C PRO A 13 -10.04 -12.23 8.06
N GLU A 14 -10.67 -12.18 9.23
CA GLU A 14 -12.12 -12.05 9.39
C GLU A 14 -12.65 -10.65 9.06
N TRP A 15 -11.80 -9.62 9.03
CA TRP A 15 -12.22 -8.26 8.67
C TRP A 15 -12.43 -8.16 7.17
N SER A 16 -13.68 -7.86 6.78
CA SER A 16 -14.02 -7.61 5.38
C SER A 16 -13.51 -6.24 4.96
N VAL A 17 -12.59 -6.23 3.99
CA VAL A 17 -12.02 -4.99 3.43
C VAL A 17 -12.15 -5.03 1.92
N GLU A 18 -12.96 -4.13 1.38
CA GLU A 18 -13.16 -3.99 -0.07
C GLU A 18 -11.86 -3.50 -0.74
N VAL A 19 -11.29 -2.40 -0.25
CA VAL A 19 -10.08 -1.81 -0.82
C VAL A 19 -9.10 -1.41 0.27
N PHE A 20 -7.86 -1.88 0.15
CA PHE A 20 -6.72 -1.42 0.94
C PHE A 20 -5.91 -0.41 0.14
N VAL A 21 -5.84 0.84 0.61
CA VAL A 21 -5.08 1.91 -0.04
C VAL A 21 -3.84 2.23 0.78
N THR A 22 -2.67 2.16 0.14
CA THR A 22 -1.40 2.57 0.76
C THR A 22 -0.86 3.82 0.09
N LEU A 23 -0.45 4.81 0.88
CA LEU A 23 0.08 6.10 0.40
C LEU A 23 1.51 6.28 0.91
N GLY A 24 2.46 6.62 0.04
CA GLY A 24 3.85 6.88 0.45
C GLY A 24 4.45 5.72 1.26
N SER A 25 4.14 4.48 0.87
CA SER A 25 4.32 3.31 1.72
C SER A 25 5.78 2.84 1.77
N PRO A 26 6.36 2.60 2.95
CA PRO A 26 7.70 2.01 3.07
C PRO A 26 7.68 0.47 3.02
N LEU A 27 6.55 -0.16 2.71
CA LEU A 27 6.37 -1.63 2.75
C LEU A 27 7.39 -2.38 1.90
N GLY A 28 7.80 -1.82 0.75
CA GLY A 28 8.73 -2.45 -0.16
C GLY A 28 10.21 -2.27 0.17
N ILE A 29 10.57 -1.53 1.23
CA ILE A 29 11.99 -1.27 1.56
C ILE A 29 12.65 -2.55 2.09
N LYS A 30 13.39 -3.25 1.21
CA LYS A 30 14.20 -4.42 1.57
C LYS A 30 15.35 -4.05 2.50
N GLY A 31 15.75 -4.99 3.36
CA GLY A 31 16.76 -4.82 4.40
C GLY A 31 16.32 -3.99 5.62
N LEU A 32 15.21 -3.25 5.51
CA LEU A 32 14.71 -2.38 6.57
C LEU A 32 13.30 -2.73 7.03
N ILE A 33 12.32 -2.69 6.12
CA ILE A 33 10.89 -2.86 6.44
C ILE A 33 10.38 -4.21 5.94
N PHE A 34 10.51 -4.50 4.64
CA PHE A 34 9.92 -5.68 4.01
C PHE A 34 10.31 -6.99 4.72
N ASP A 35 11.61 -7.19 4.99
CA ASP A 35 12.13 -8.41 5.62
C ASP A 35 11.74 -8.54 7.10
N ARG A 36 11.13 -7.51 7.70
CA ARG A 36 10.71 -7.47 9.11
C ARG A 36 9.19 -7.48 9.28
N LEU A 37 8.43 -7.58 8.20
CA LEU A 37 6.97 -7.63 8.27
C LEU A 37 6.49 -8.85 9.07
N GLU A 38 5.32 -8.71 9.67
CA GLU A 38 4.58 -9.79 10.32
C GLU A 38 3.23 -10.03 9.58
N PRO A 39 3.05 -11.17 8.89
CA PRO A 39 3.93 -12.32 8.80
C PRO A 39 5.19 -12.03 7.98
N SER A 40 6.28 -12.71 8.33
CA SER A 40 7.55 -12.59 7.60
C SER A 40 7.42 -13.11 6.17
N PRO A 41 7.99 -12.40 5.17
CA PRO A 41 7.97 -12.86 3.78
C PRO A 41 8.59 -14.25 3.62
N VAL A 42 7.93 -15.11 2.85
CA VAL A 42 8.42 -16.45 2.54
C VAL A 42 8.94 -16.45 1.11
N SER A 43 10.18 -16.89 0.90
CA SER A 43 10.82 -16.88 -0.44
C SER A 43 10.85 -15.49 -1.09
N ASN A 44 11.06 -14.43 -0.30
CA ASN A 44 11.00 -13.01 -0.70
C ASN A 44 9.62 -12.53 -1.20
N LEU A 45 8.55 -13.22 -0.80
CA LEU A 45 7.18 -12.85 -1.13
C LEU A 45 6.39 -12.60 0.17
N GLY A 46 5.86 -11.39 0.32
CA GLY A 46 4.96 -11.03 1.42
C GLY A 46 3.56 -11.60 1.20
N SER A 47 2.84 -11.90 2.27
CA SER A 47 1.48 -12.44 2.18
C SER A 47 0.48 -11.39 1.67
N TRP A 48 -0.59 -11.83 1.03
CA TRP A 48 -1.75 -10.96 0.81
C TRP A 48 -2.41 -10.58 2.16
N PRO A 49 -2.82 -9.31 2.36
CA PRO A 49 -3.34 -8.87 3.65
C PRO A 49 -4.78 -9.36 3.90
N GLY A 50 -4.91 -10.50 4.58
CA GLY A 50 -6.18 -11.00 5.07
C GLY A 50 -7.21 -11.24 3.96
N SER A 51 -8.41 -10.69 4.11
CA SER A 51 -9.51 -10.81 3.13
C SER A 51 -9.66 -9.60 2.18
N VAL A 52 -8.63 -8.75 2.07
CA VAL A 52 -8.64 -7.59 1.18
C VAL A 52 -9.01 -8.01 -0.24
N LYS A 53 -10.03 -7.41 -0.85
CA LYS A 53 -10.41 -7.74 -2.23
C LYS A 53 -9.53 -7.04 -3.26
N GLN A 54 -9.15 -5.80 -2.99
CA GLN A 54 -8.30 -5.00 -3.87
C GLN A 54 -7.26 -4.23 -3.07
N TRP A 55 -6.03 -4.16 -3.58
CA TRP A 55 -4.98 -3.34 -2.99
C TRP A 55 -4.45 -2.35 -4.03
N ILE A 56 -4.58 -1.06 -3.72
CA ILE A 56 -4.04 0.03 -4.52
C ILE A 56 -2.92 0.71 -3.74
N ASN A 57 -1.71 0.73 -4.29
CA ASN A 57 -0.58 1.45 -3.75
C ASN A 57 -0.34 2.73 -4.54
N ILE A 58 -0.23 3.86 -3.85
CA ILE A 58 0.00 5.17 -4.44
C ILE A 58 1.33 5.69 -3.93
N ALA A 59 2.28 5.82 -4.83
CA ALA A 59 3.61 6.33 -4.56
C ALA A 59 3.84 7.63 -5.32
N ASP A 60 4.69 8.49 -4.77
CA ASP A 60 5.13 9.70 -5.46
C ASP A 60 6.57 9.48 -5.92
N ALA A 61 6.90 9.90 -7.13
CA ALA A 61 8.24 9.71 -7.70
C ALA A 61 9.36 10.36 -6.85
N GLY A 62 9.07 11.52 -6.23
CA GLY A 62 9.99 12.27 -5.37
C GLY A 62 9.94 11.89 -3.89
N ASP A 63 9.02 11.03 -3.45
CA ASP A 63 8.93 10.63 -2.05
C ASP A 63 10.07 9.65 -1.68
N ILE A 64 11.04 10.12 -0.89
CA ILE A 64 12.18 9.32 -0.45
C ILE A 64 11.83 8.28 0.61
N VAL A 65 10.65 8.32 1.21
CA VAL A 65 10.19 7.32 2.20
C VAL A 65 9.58 6.12 1.48
N ALA A 66 8.86 6.34 0.39
CA ALA A 66 8.44 5.28 -0.53
C ALA A 66 9.58 4.89 -1.47
N LEU A 67 10.73 4.44 -0.95
CA LEU A 67 11.90 4.12 -1.81
C LEU A 67 11.55 3.09 -2.89
N GLU A 68 10.68 2.15 -2.55
CA GLU A 68 10.07 1.24 -3.51
C GLU A 68 8.73 1.80 -3.97
N LYS A 69 8.58 2.02 -5.28
CA LYS A 69 7.37 2.61 -5.87
C LYS A 69 6.36 1.55 -6.27
N GLU A 70 6.86 0.35 -6.58
CA GLU A 70 6.06 -0.77 -7.05
C GLU A 70 6.03 -1.86 -5.98
N LEU A 71 4.87 -2.04 -5.34
CA LEU A 71 4.67 -3.11 -4.36
C LEU A 71 4.18 -4.40 -5.00
N ASN A 72 3.62 -4.36 -6.22
CA ASN A 72 3.07 -5.52 -6.91
C ASN A 72 3.99 -6.75 -6.95
N PRO A 73 5.29 -6.66 -7.28
CA PRO A 73 6.13 -7.85 -7.33
C PRO A 73 6.49 -8.42 -5.96
N LEU A 74 6.14 -7.73 -4.85
CA LEU A 74 6.58 -8.08 -3.50
C LEU A 74 5.54 -8.82 -2.67
N PHE A 75 4.27 -8.85 -3.08
CA PHE A 75 3.19 -9.46 -2.32
C PHE A 75 2.44 -10.51 -3.14
N ASP A 76 1.91 -11.54 -2.48
CA ASP A 76 1.22 -12.68 -3.09
C ASP A 76 -0.17 -12.30 -3.63
N GLY A 77 -0.21 -11.55 -4.73
CA GLY A 77 -1.42 -11.07 -5.38
C GLY A 77 -1.12 -9.99 -6.41
N LEU A 78 -2.16 -9.27 -6.84
CA LEU A 78 -2.02 -8.13 -7.74
C LEU A 78 -2.23 -6.84 -6.96
N VAL A 79 -1.14 -6.12 -6.68
CA VAL A 79 -1.21 -4.75 -6.16
C VAL A 79 -1.27 -3.80 -7.35
N GLU A 80 -2.27 -2.92 -7.38
CA GLU A 80 -2.34 -1.86 -8.38
C GLU A 80 -1.46 -0.68 -7.94
N ASP A 81 -0.28 -0.57 -8.54
CA ASP A 81 0.65 0.53 -8.28
C ASP A 81 0.32 1.76 -9.14
N LYS A 82 0.09 2.90 -8.50
CA LYS A 82 -0.14 4.21 -9.11
C LYS A 82 0.98 5.17 -8.73
N LEU A 83 1.62 5.75 -9.74
CA LEU A 83 2.64 6.79 -9.54
C LEU A 83 2.02 8.17 -9.75
N ILE A 84 2.18 9.05 -8.76
CA ILE A 84 1.69 10.44 -8.80
C ILE A 84 2.84 11.45 -8.72
N TYR A 85 2.49 12.72 -8.88
CA TYR A 85 3.38 13.86 -8.69
C TYR A 85 2.73 14.92 -7.78
N ASN A 86 3.22 15.00 -6.55
CA ASN A 86 2.78 15.85 -5.44
C ASN A 86 3.56 17.18 -5.36
N GLY A 87 4.35 17.51 -6.38
CA GLY A 87 5.16 18.72 -6.40
C GLY A 87 6.36 18.66 -5.45
N SER A 88 6.83 19.83 -4.99
CA SER A 88 8.11 19.97 -4.28
C SER A 88 8.11 19.46 -2.83
N ASP A 89 6.95 19.10 -2.28
CA ASP A 89 6.79 18.56 -0.91
C ASP A 89 6.22 17.14 -0.98
N ALA A 90 6.97 16.25 -1.63
CA ALA A 90 6.50 14.93 -2.07
C ALA A 90 6.07 13.99 -0.93
N HIS A 91 6.60 14.17 0.28
CA HIS A 91 6.25 13.33 1.45
C HIS A 91 5.18 13.94 2.36
N ASN A 92 4.64 15.11 2.02
CA ASN A 92 3.53 15.67 2.79
C ASN A 92 2.27 14.87 2.52
N ALA A 93 1.77 14.19 3.56
CA ALA A 93 0.58 13.35 3.48
C ALA A 93 -0.63 14.10 2.89
N SER A 94 -0.72 15.42 3.09
CA SER A 94 -1.79 16.25 2.53
C SER A 94 -1.84 16.18 1.01
N ASN A 95 -0.69 16.11 0.33
CA ASN A 95 -0.62 16.09 -1.12
C ASN A 95 -1.16 14.76 -1.68
N TYR A 96 -0.82 13.64 -1.03
CA TYR A 96 -1.43 12.35 -1.34
C TYR A 96 -2.95 12.38 -1.20
N PHE A 97 -3.50 13.01 -0.15
CA PHE A 97 -4.95 13.09 0.03
C PHE A 97 -5.67 13.95 -1.02
N THR A 98 -4.98 14.89 -1.65
CA THR A 98 -5.54 15.73 -2.72
C THR A 98 -5.39 15.13 -4.12
N ALA A 99 -4.64 14.04 -4.28
CA ALA A 99 -4.46 13.38 -5.57
C ALA A 99 -5.76 12.71 -6.03
N SER A 100 -6.07 12.84 -7.33
CA SER A 100 -7.23 12.22 -7.97
C SER A 100 -7.25 10.70 -7.77
N GLU A 101 -6.08 10.09 -7.90
CA GLU A 101 -5.82 8.66 -7.81
C GLU A 101 -6.19 8.12 -6.44
N THR A 102 -5.92 8.89 -5.38
CA THR A 102 -6.32 8.57 -4.01
C THR A 102 -7.84 8.60 -3.87
N GLY A 103 -8.49 9.64 -4.42
CA GLY A 103 -9.94 9.74 -4.41
C GLY A 103 -10.62 8.61 -5.18
N GLU A 104 -10.09 8.24 -6.35
CA GLU A 104 -10.56 7.11 -7.15
C GLU A 104 -10.41 5.78 -6.40
N ALA A 105 -9.26 5.56 -5.77
CA ALA A 105 -9.01 4.34 -4.99
C ALA A 105 -9.99 4.20 -3.82
N ILE A 106 -10.23 5.29 -3.07
CA ILE A 106 -11.20 5.29 -1.96
C ILE A 106 -12.62 5.06 -2.49
N LYS A 107 -12.99 5.70 -3.60
CA LYS A 107 -14.32 5.57 -4.21
C LYS A 107 -14.65 4.12 -4.57
N LEU A 108 -13.68 3.33 -5.03
CA LEU A 108 -13.88 1.91 -5.34
C LEU A 108 -14.38 1.11 -4.13
N GLY A 109 -13.89 1.41 -2.92
CA GLY A 109 -14.32 0.72 -1.69
C GLY A 109 -15.64 1.22 -1.10
N LEU A 110 -16.26 2.24 -1.70
CA LEU A 110 -17.53 2.83 -1.24
C LEU A 110 -18.69 2.59 -2.19
N MET A 111 -18.41 2.05 -3.37
CA MET A 111 -19.44 1.70 -4.34
C MET A 111 -19.90 0.28 -4.06
N ASP A 112 -21.18 0.12 -3.70
CA ASP A 112 -21.83 -1.18 -3.74
C ASP A 112 -21.91 -1.63 -5.22
N GLU A 113 -21.54 -2.88 -5.51
CA GLU A 113 -21.85 -3.52 -6.81
C GLU A 113 -23.36 -3.64 -7.04
#